data_AF-A0AAP8U3N4-F1
#
_entry.id   AF-A0AAP8U3N4-F1
#
_cell.length_a   1.000
_cell.length_b   1.000
_cell.length_c   1.000
_cell.angle_alpha   90.00
_cell.angle_beta   90.00
_cell.angle_gamma   90.00
#
_symmetry.space_group_name_H-M   'P 1'
#
loop_
_entity.id
_entity.type
_entity.pdbx_description
1 polymer ?
#
loop_
_entity_poly.entity_id
_entity_poly.type
_entity_poly.pdbx_seq_one_letter_code
_entity_poly.pdbx_strand_id
1 'polypeptide(L)'
;MVIFKKFWFWLGIVSIIVCLNDFYGNDQKHILLIGLNPLLDYMVYKESFRDWIINDNQIEGKILLGGYVIHFVSYILLGILIDLLFFFNKQKK
;
A
#
# COMPACT_ATOMS: atom_id res chain seq x y z
N MET A 1 24.54 -8.46 -1.78
CA MET A 1 23.36 -8.19 -0.93
C MET A 1 22.14 -8.94 -1.47
N VAL A 2 21.59 -9.88 -0.72
CA VAL A 2 20.43 -10.72 -1.15
C VAL A 2 19.10 -9.95 -1.10
N ILE A 3 19.03 -8.89 -0.28
CA ILE A 3 17.82 -8.09 -0.02
C ILE A 3 17.38 -7.29 -1.25
N PHE A 4 18.30 -6.67 -1.99
CA PHE A 4 17.97 -5.90 -3.21
C PHE A 4 17.46 -6.75 -4.38
N LYS A 5 17.44 -8.07 -4.23
CA LYS A 5 16.85 -8.99 -5.21
C LYS A 5 15.41 -9.38 -4.85
N LYS A 6 14.89 -8.92 -3.71
CA LYS A 6 13.58 -9.30 -3.19
C LYS A 6 12.51 -8.31 -3.62
N PHE A 7 11.38 -8.81 -4.11
CA PHE A 7 10.26 -7.98 -4.52
C PHE A 7 9.62 -7.27 -3.33
N TRP A 8 9.54 -7.90 -2.15
CA TRP A 8 9.02 -7.24 -0.94
C TRP A 8 9.79 -5.98 -0.59
N PHE A 9 11.10 -5.96 -0.80
CA PHE A 9 11.94 -4.80 -0.50
C PHE A 9 11.62 -3.63 -1.44
N TRP A 10 11.58 -3.87 -2.74
CA TRP A 10 11.30 -2.81 -3.72
C TRP A 10 9.86 -2.31 -3.65
N LEU A 11 8.89 -3.20 -3.44
CA LEU A 11 7.50 -2.79 -3.25
C LEU A 11 7.31 -1.98 -1.96
N GLY A 12 8.04 -2.32 -0.89
CA GLY A 12 8.10 -1.49 0.31
C GLY A 12 8.61 -0.08 0.03
N ILE A 13 9.72 0.05 -0.72
CA ILE A 13 10.26 1.37 -1.09
C ILE A 13 9.27 2.16 -1.93
N VAL A 14 8.69 1.55 -2.98
CA VAL A 14 7.68 2.20 -3.82
C VAL A 14 6.49 2.68 -2.98
N SER A 15 6.03 1.84 -2.06
CA SER A 15 4.92 2.17 -1.16
C SER A 15 5.25 3.38 -0.26
N ILE A 16 6.46 3.45 0.30
CA ILE A 16 6.91 4.63 1.08
C ILE A 16 6.92 5.89 0.20
N ILE A 17 7.41 5.80 -1.03
CA ILE A 17 7.42 6.94 -1.95
C ILE A 17 5.99 7.43 -2.24
N VAL A 18 5.05 6.50 -2.49
CA VAL A 18 3.64 6.83 -2.70
C VAL A 18 3.04 7.50 -1.46
N CYS A 19 3.29 6.94 -0.26
CA CYS A 19 2.80 7.51 1.00
C CYS A 19 3.36 8.92 1.24
N LEU A 20 4.64 9.15 0.97
CA LEU A 20 5.25 10.48 1.11
C LEU A 20 4.68 11.47 0.09
N ASN A 21 4.53 11.04 -1.18
CA ASN A 21 3.95 11.88 -2.23
C ASN A 21 2.54 12.36 -1.86
N ASP A 22 1.74 11.44 -1.33
CA ASP A 22 0.40 11.74 -0.82
C ASP A 22 0.44 12.66 0.41
N PHE A 23 1.29 12.35 1.40
CA PHE A 23 1.43 13.14 2.63
C PHE A 23 1.85 14.60 2.38
N TYR A 24 2.69 14.85 1.36
CA TYR A 24 3.08 16.20 0.94
C TYR A 24 2.00 16.92 0.12
N GLY A 25 0.87 16.28 -0.17
CA GLY A 25 -0.26 16.89 -0.88
C GLY A 25 -0.12 16.90 -2.40
N ASN A 26 0.83 16.15 -2.97
CA ASN A 26 0.99 16.04 -4.42
C ASN A 26 -0.07 15.14 -5.07
N ASP A 27 -0.80 14.35 -4.27
CA ASP A 27 -1.91 13.49 -4.70
C ASP A 27 -3.20 13.84 -3.94
N GLN A 28 -3.79 14.99 -4.27
CA GLN A 28 -5.01 15.50 -3.60
C GLN A 28 -6.22 14.57 -3.68
N LYS A 29 -6.23 13.65 -4.66
CA LYS A 29 -7.31 12.68 -4.85
C LYS A 29 -6.97 11.30 -4.29
N HIS A 30 -5.79 11.14 -3.69
CA HIS A 30 -5.31 9.88 -3.12
C HIS A 30 -5.34 8.71 -4.12
N ILE A 31 -5.21 8.98 -5.43
CA ILE A 31 -5.39 7.97 -6.50
C ILE A 31 -4.25 6.94 -6.47
N LEU A 32 -3.02 7.39 -6.24
CA LEU A 32 -1.86 6.50 -6.18
C LEU A 32 -1.87 5.68 -4.89
N LEU A 33 -2.38 6.24 -3.80
CA LEU A 33 -2.44 5.57 -2.51
C LEU A 33 -3.61 4.59 -2.42
N ILE A 34 -4.82 5.02 -2.76
CA ILE A 34 -6.04 4.20 -2.67
C ILE A 34 -6.25 3.41 -3.96
N GLY A 35 -6.29 4.09 -5.11
CA GLY A 35 -6.69 3.49 -6.38
C GLY A 35 -5.76 2.39 -6.90
N LEU A 36 -4.46 2.45 -6.61
CA LEU A 36 -3.51 1.39 -6.98
C LEU A 36 -3.49 0.22 -6.00
N ASN A 37 -4.19 0.34 -4.88
CA ASN A 37 -4.23 -0.66 -3.83
C ASN A 37 -5.65 -1.21 -3.68
N PRO A 38 -6.03 -2.27 -4.40
CA PRO A 38 -7.40 -2.77 -4.40
C PRO A 38 -7.89 -3.21 -3.01
N LEU A 39 -6.98 -3.61 -2.11
CA LEU A 39 -7.34 -3.91 -0.73
C LEU A 39 -7.74 -2.64 0.02
N LEU A 40 -6.93 -1.59 -0.08
CA LEU A 40 -7.20 -0.32 0.58
C LEU A 40 -8.44 0.36 -0.02
N ASP A 41 -8.57 0.35 -1.34
CA ASP A 41 -9.75 0.84 -2.06
C ASP A 41 -11.03 0.17 -1.53
N TYR A 42 -11.05 -1.16 -1.43
CA TYR A 42 -12.17 -1.88 -0.85
C TYR A 42 -12.45 -1.48 0.62
N MET A 43 -11.41 -1.35 1.44
CA MET A 43 -11.56 -1.02 2.87
C MET A 43 -12.07 0.40 3.11
N VAL A 44 -11.70 1.36 2.26
CA VAL A 44 -12.16 2.76 2.36
C VAL A 44 -13.68 2.84 2.25
N TYR A 45 -14.32 2.00 1.44
CA TYR A 45 -15.78 1.97 1.29
C TYR A 45 -16.49 1.07 2.33
N LYS A 46 -15.77 0.54 3.32
CA LYS A 46 -16.35 -0.23 4.42
C LYS A 46 -16.39 0.60 5.69
N GLU A 47 -17.61 0.87 6.16
CA GLU A 47 -17.89 1.72 7.34
C GLU A 47 -17.03 1.34 8.56
N SER A 48 -16.84 0.04 8.82
CA SER A 48 -16.05 -0.44 9.97
C SER A 48 -14.56 -0.07 9.94
N PHE A 49 -13.99 0.24 8.77
CA PHE A 49 -12.57 0.57 8.61
C PHE A 49 -12.34 2.02 8.19
N ARG A 50 -13.38 2.67 7.68
CA ARG A 50 -13.30 4.00 7.07
C ARG A 50 -12.76 5.05 8.02
N ASP A 51 -13.22 5.08 9.27
CA ASP A 51 -12.78 6.03 10.30
C ASP A 51 -11.30 5.87 10.69
N TRP A 52 -10.67 4.74 10.35
CA TRP A 52 -9.25 4.51 10.58
C TRP A 52 -8.40 4.94 9.38
N ILE A 53 -9.03 5.13 8.21
CA ILE A 53 -8.37 5.35 6.94
C ILE A 53 -8.54 6.79 6.46
N ILE A 54 -9.75 7.35 6.57
CA ILE A 54 -10.09 8.69 6.07
C ILE A 54 -10.83 9.47 7.16
N ASN A 55 -10.46 10.75 7.32
CA ASN A 55 -11.24 11.70 8.11
C ASN A 55 -12.23 12.43 7.22
N ASP A 56 -13.50 12.08 7.36
CA ASP A 56 -14.64 12.59 6.60
C ASP A 56 -14.99 14.06 6.83
N ASN A 57 -14.43 14.69 7.86
CA ASN A 57 -14.73 16.07 8.20
C ASN A 57 -14.03 17.09 7.26
N GLN A 58 -13.41 16.64 6.17
CA GLN A 58 -12.68 17.48 5.23
C GLN A 58 -13.19 17.28 3.79
N ILE A 59 -13.22 18.36 3.00
CA ILE A 59 -13.81 18.42 1.64
C ILE A 59 -13.19 17.37 0.69
N GLU A 60 -11.93 16.97 0.91
CA GLU A 60 -11.22 15.97 0.11
C GLU A 60 -10.84 14.71 0.92
N GLY A 61 -11.29 14.61 2.17
CA GLY A 61 -11.07 13.45 3.05
C GLY A 61 -9.60 13.16 3.34
N LYS A 62 -9.02 13.72 4.41
CA LYS A 62 -7.61 13.49 4.75
C LYS A 62 -7.34 12.03 5.14
N ILE A 63 -6.35 11.43 4.49
CA ILE A 63 -5.84 10.11 4.85
C ILE A 63 -5.24 10.14 6.26
N LEU A 64 -5.70 9.19 7.07
CA LEU A 64 -5.21 8.95 8.42
C LEU A 64 -4.02 7.99 8.40
N LEU A 65 -3.28 7.93 9.51
CA LEU A 65 -2.12 7.04 9.65
C LEU A 65 -2.47 5.58 9.31
N GLY A 66 -3.68 5.12 9.63
CA GLY A 66 -4.14 3.78 9.31
C GLY A 66 -4.14 3.48 7.80
N GLY A 67 -4.53 4.44 6.96
CA GLY A 67 -4.49 4.30 5.50
C GLY A 67 -3.08 4.07 4.97
N TYR A 68 -2.11 4.87 5.42
CA TYR A 68 -0.70 4.72 5.06
C TYR A 68 -0.12 3.37 5.52
N VAL A 69 -0.45 2.95 6.74
CA VAL A 69 0.01 1.67 7.29
C VAL A 69 -0.57 0.49 6.49
N ILE A 70 -1.86 0.51 6.20
CA ILE A 70 -2.50 -0.55 5.40
C ILE A 70 -1.88 -0.58 4.00
N HIS A 71 -1.65 0.59 3.39
CA HIS A 71 -1.01 0.67 2.07
C HIS A 71 0.39 0.03 2.08
N PHE A 72 1.20 0.36 3.08
CA PHE A 72 2.54 -0.19 3.22
C PHE A 72 2.54 -1.70 3.47
N VAL A 73 1.74 -2.16 4.43
CA VAL A 73 1.65 -3.58 4.79
C VAL A 73 1.17 -4.41 3.61
N SER A 74 0.18 -3.96 2.85
CA SER A 74 -0.33 -4.72 1.71
C SER A 74 0.71 -4.85 0.59
N TYR A 75 1.51 -3.81 0.32
CA TYR A 75 2.58 -3.86 -0.68
C TYR A 75 3.72 -4.78 -0.26
N ILE A 76 4.08 -4.77 1.03
CA ILE A 76 5.05 -5.72 1.59
C ILE A 76 4.54 -7.16 1.44
N LEU A 77 3.29 -7.43 1.83
CA LEU A 77 2.68 -8.76 1.71
C LEU A 77 2.62 -9.22 0.26
N LEU A 78 2.24 -8.34 -0.67
CA LEU A 78 2.23 -8.64 -2.11
C LEU A 78 3.62 -9.03 -2.60
N GLY A 79 4.66 -8.29 -2.19
CA GLY A 79 6.03 -8.62 -2.56
C GLY A 79 6.53 -9.92 -1.95
N ILE A 80 6.13 -10.24 -0.71
CA ILE A 80 6.42 -11.55 -0.10
C ILE A 80 5.76 -12.68 -0.90
N LEU A 81 4.49 -12.50 -1.30
CA LEU A 81 3.78 -13.49 -2.13
C LEU A 81 4.51 -13.72 -3.46
N ILE A 82 4.94 -12.66 -4.13
CA ILE A 82 5.71 -12.76 -5.38
C ILE A 82 7.03 -13.51 -5.14
N ASP A 83 7.78 -13.13 -4.10
CA ASP A 83 9.03 -13.80 -3.76
C ASP A 83 8.85 -15.30 -3.45
N LEU A 84 7.76 -15.67 -2.77
CA LEU A 84 7.38 -17.05 -2.50
C LEU A 84 7.04 -17.82 -3.78
N LEU A 85 6.28 -17.22 -4.71
CA LEU A 85 5.97 -17.84 -6.01
C LEU A 85 7.25 -18.15 -6.80
N PHE A 86 8.20 -17.21 -6.86
CA PHE A 86 9.50 -17.45 -7.50
C PHE A 86 10.31 -18.55 -6.81
N PHE A 87 10.27 -18.59 -5.48
CA PHE A 87 10.94 -19.63 -4.70
C PHE A 87 10.38 -21.03 -5.02
N PHE A 88 9.06 -21.20 -5.01
CA PHE A 88 8.43 -22.48 -5.33
C PHE A 88 8.61 -22.88 -6.80
N ASN A 89 8.57 -21.93 -7.73
CA ASN A 89 8.81 -22.21 -9.15
C ASN A 89 10.25 -22.67 -9.41
N LYS A 90 11.22 -22.18 -8.63
CA LYS A 90 12.61 -22.62 -8.72
C LYS A 90 12.81 -24.04 -8.19
N GLN A 91 12.03 -24.48 -7.20
CA GLN A 91 12.13 -25.85 -6.66
C GLN A 91 11.49 -26.92 -7.56
N LYS A 92 10.59 -26.52 -8.47
CA LYS A 92 9.97 -27.43 -9.44
C LYS A 92 10.85 -27.71 -10.67
N LYS A 93 11.94 -26.96 -10.84
CA LYS A 93 12.95 -27.17 -11.89
C LYS A 93 14.14 -27.92 -11.31
#